data_AF-A0A2V6HXG8-F1
#
_entry.id   AF-A0A2V6HXG8-F1
#
_cell.length_a   1.000
_cell.length_b   1.000
_cell.length_c   1.000
_cell.angle_alpha   90.00
_cell.angle_beta   90.00
_cell.angle_gamma   90.00
#
_symmetry.space_group_name_H-M   'P 1'
#
loop_
_entity.id
_entity.type
_entity.pdbx_description
1 polymer ?
#
loop_
_entity_poly.entity_id
_entity_poly.type
_entity_poly.pdbx_seq_one_letter_code
_entity_poly.pdbx_strand_id
1 'polypeptide(L)'
;MKPEDRTISVRVIAAVTCLAFLASCATAPHTVRGPEYAPTAKVMREARSATAPVAKRAADYLQAAAMTAPLLGTGIGTPACETYNTACGELTVLLRSSEGGRLWNQPLTLTGDKTYHLRLEPAGNAVWASNYFTAFESPDQVKEKLIRKKITQEGVGGALVGVRIVNPPEKFAPVKGITAAVTATLDFHATNATLALRRPAKQPTAIVEGKVRPLAANFSAPISYYEPPANLLLVGVMGALRSAHYEKKTGLYFLQPYDPDRIPVVFVHGLISTPFDWVQTINGLQADPEIRKRYQFWVFAYPTGNPVLYSALRLREELAKVDKLYPDHKDYVLVGHSMGGLLSQAQVTSMTRADWEQTLGEPGMQLFATLRPTDLVAKATTFKANPRIKRVVFICTPHRGSKMASGGIGAFAIKLISLPVDLVTTMKSEIPEETLGRSTMGGSLIASATLRQKRRISRF
;
A
#
# COMPACT_ATOMS: atom_id res chain seq x y z
N MET A 1 -19.73 -24.85 51.84
CA MET A 1 -19.50 -26.27 51.50
C MET A 1 -18.64 -26.32 50.23
N LYS A 2 -17.80 -27.36 50.11
CA LYS A 2 -16.55 -27.46 49.33
C LYS A 2 -16.62 -27.24 47.80
N PRO A 3 -15.44 -27.08 47.14
CA PRO A 3 -15.29 -26.63 45.77
C PRO A 3 -14.82 -27.75 44.82
N GLU A 4 -15.71 -28.45 44.14
CA GLU A 4 -15.35 -29.41 43.08
C GLU A 4 -16.50 -29.48 42.07
N ASP A 5 -16.37 -28.83 40.90
CA ASP A 5 -17.08 -29.16 39.63
C ASP A 5 -16.96 -28.02 38.59
N ARG A 6 -15.73 -27.61 38.24
CA ARG A 6 -15.50 -26.66 37.13
C ARG A 6 -14.38 -27.09 36.18
N THR A 7 -14.27 -28.39 35.92
CA THR A 7 -13.19 -28.95 35.08
C THR A 7 -13.64 -29.85 33.93
N ILE A 8 -14.91 -29.76 33.50
CA ILE A 8 -15.42 -30.60 32.39
C ILE A 8 -15.95 -29.80 31.18
N SER A 9 -16.19 -28.49 31.28
CA SER A 9 -16.80 -27.73 30.16
C SER A 9 -15.82 -27.07 29.18
N VAL A 10 -14.51 -27.22 29.36
CA VAL A 10 -13.50 -26.48 28.54
C VAL A 10 -12.88 -27.34 27.42
N ARG A 11 -13.03 -28.67 27.44
CA ARG A 11 -12.43 -29.56 26.42
C ARG A 11 -13.34 -29.95 25.26
N VAL A 12 -14.64 -29.66 25.32
CA VAL A 12 -15.57 -29.96 24.20
C VAL A 12 -15.78 -28.75 23.28
N ILE A 13 -15.61 -27.52 23.77
CA ILE A 13 -15.72 -26.32 22.93
C ILE A 13 -14.48 -26.14 22.03
N ALA A 14 -13.30 -26.60 22.48
CA ALA A 14 -12.06 -26.51 21.69
C ALA A 14 -12.02 -27.47 20.47
N ALA A 15 -12.85 -28.52 20.43
CA ALA A 15 -12.90 -29.46 19.30
C ALA A 15 -13.89 -29.03 18.20
N VAL A 16 -14.90 -28.22 18.54
CA VAL A 16 -15.90 -27.73 17.55
C VAL A 16 -15.42 -26.44 16.87
N THR A 17 -14.54 -25.65 17.50
CA THR A 17 -13.99 -24.43 16.87
C THR A 17 -12.85 -24.70 15.88
N CYS A 18 -12.18 -25.85 15.95
CA CYS A 18 -11.10 -26.22 15.02
C CYS A 18 -11.55 -26.91 13.73
N LEU A 19 -12.82 -27.30 13.62
CA LEU A 19 -13.40 -27.90 12.40
C LEU A 19 -14.17 -26.91 11.51
N ALA A 20 -14.39 -25.67 11.99
CA ALA A 20 -15.02 -24.60 11.21
C ALA A 20 -14.01 -23.75 10.39
N PHE A 21 -12.70 -24.05 10.45
CA PHE A 21 -11.65 -23.29 9.77
C PHE A 21 -11.03 -23.97 8.54
N LEU A 22 -11.55 -25.13 8.10
CA LEU A 22 -11.08 -25.83 6.89
C LEU A 22 -12.19 -26.20 5.90
N ALA A 23 -13.27 -25.43 5.89
CA ALA A 23 -14.27 -25.46 4.81
C ALA A 23 -14.68 -24.03 4.44
N SER A 24 -13.71 -23.22 4.01
CA SER A 24 -14.04 -22.12 3.10
C SER A 24 -14.35 -22.76 1.75
N CYS A 25 -15.57 -23.26 1.61
CA CYS A 25 -16.14 -23.51 0.31
C CYS A 25 -16.10 -22.17 -0.41
N ALA A 26 -15.18 -22.02 -1.36
CA ALA A 26 -15.14 -20.91 -2.28
C ALA A 26 -16.46 -20.93 -3.07
N THR A 27 -17.49 -20.28 -2.53
CA THR A 27 -18.66 -19.90 -3.28
C THR A 27 -18.18 -18.98 -4.38
N ALA A 28 -18.27 -19.46 -5.63
CA ALA A 28 -17.98 -18.67 -6.81
C ALA A 28 -18.75 -17.34 -6.70
N PRO A 29 -18.08 -16.19 -6.74
CA PRO A 29 -18.77 -14.92 -6.71
C PRO A 29 -19.72 -14.85 -7.89
N HIS A 30 -20.96 -14.40 -7.64
CA HIS A 30 -21.83 -13.93 -8.70
C HIS A 30 -21.20 -12.68 -9.32
N THR A 31 -20.39 -12.87 -10.36
CA THR A 31 -19.97 -11.79 -11.25
C THR A 31 -21.21 -11.23 -11.93
N VAL A 32 -21.30 -9.90 -12.04
CA VAL A 32 -22.28 -9.25 -12.92
C VAL A 32 -21.98 -9.78 -14.32
N ARG A 33 -22.85 -10.64 -14.86
CA ARG A 33 -22.62 -11.33 -16.13
C ARG A 33 -22.59 -10.29 -17.25
N GLY A 34 -21.41 -10.02 -17.79
CA GLY A 34 -21.26 -9.28 -19.05
C GLY A 34 -21.88 -10.05 -20.22
N PRO A 35 -22.03 -9.41 -21.39
CA PRO A 35 -22.50 -10.08 -22.59
C PRO A 35 -21.54 -11.22 -22.96
N GLU A 36 -22.06 -12.42 -23.15
CA GLU A 36 -21.27 -13.62 -23.48
C GLU A 36 -21.46 -14.00 -24.95
N TYR A 37 -20.40 -14.50 -25.58
CA TYR A 37 -20.49 -15.03 -26.93
C TYR A 37 -21.28 -16.34 -26.90
N ALA A 38 -22.49 -16.34 -27.48
CA ALA A 38 -23.43 -17.44 -27.34
C ALA A 38 -22.86 -18.85 -27.64
N PRO A 39 -21.98 -19.03 -28.66
CA PRO A 39 -21.34 -20.34 -28.91
C PRO A 39 -20.48 -20.88 -27.77
N THR A 40 -19.97 -20.04 -26.86
CA THR A 40 -19.16 -20.45 -25.71
C THR A 40 -19.96 -20.63 -24.41
N ALA A 41 -21.28 -20.34 -24.40
CA ALA A 41 -22.08 -20.34 -23.18
C ALA A 41 -22.08 -21.69 -22.44
N LYS A 42 -22.13 -22.81 -23.18
CA LYS A 42 -22.06 -24.16 -22.59
C LYS A 42 -20.69 -24.41 -21.95
N VAL A 43 -19.60 -24.12 -22.67
CA VAL A 43 -18.24 -24.40 -22.20
C VAL A 43 -17.85 -23.53 -21.01
N MET A 44 -18.23 -22.25 -20.98
CA MET A 44 -17.99 -21.38 -19.83
C MET A 44 -18.79 -21.82 -18.59
N ARG A 45 -20.03 -22.31 -18.77
CA ARG A 45 -20.81 -22.88 -17.67
C ARG A 45 -20.14 -24.13 -17.08
N GLU A 46 -19.58 -24.99 -17.93
CA GLU A 46 -18.85 -26.19 -17.52
C GLU A 46 -17.52 -25.83 -16.82
N ALA A 47 -16.77 -24.86 -17.35
CA ALA A 47 -15.55 -24.33 -16.74
C ALA A 47 -15.78 -23.77 -15.31
N ARG A 48 -16.96 -23.19 -15.07
CA ARG A 48 -17.36 -22.65 -13.76
C ARG A 48 -17.96 -23.68 -12.82
N SER A 49 -18.24 -24.90 -13.29
CA SER A 49 -18.85 -25.93 -12.47
C SER A 49 -17.92 -26.38 -11.35
N ALA A 50 -18.32 -26.18 -10.10
CA ALA A 50 -17.53 -26.61 -8.94
C ALA A 50 -17.39 -28.14 -8.80
N THR A 51 -18.26 -28.91 -9.48
CA THR A 51 -18.23 -30.38 -9.45
C THR A 51 -17.29 -30.99 -10.49
N ALA A 52 -16.85 -30.21 -11.48
CA ALA A 52 -15.93 -30.69 -12.51
C ALA A 52 -14.48 -30.69 -12.00
N PRO A 53 -13.64 -31.66 -12.41
CA PRO A 53 -12.21 -31.66 -12.10
C PRO A 53 -11.53 -30.37 -12.55
N VAL A 54 -10.58 -29.86 -11.75
CA VAL A 54 -9.91 -28.58 -12.01
C VAL A 54 -9.22 -28.56 -13.38
N ALA A 55 -8.55 -29.66 -13.76
CA ALA A 55 -7.90 -29.77 -15.07
C ALA A 55 -8.89 -29.67 -16.25
N LYS A 56 -10.09 -30.27 -16.12
CA LYS A 56 -11.15 -30.15 -17.13
C LYS A 56 -11.65 -28.71 -17.22
N ARG A 57 -11.94 -28.09 -16.07
CA ARG A 57 -12.38 -26.68 -16.00
C ARG A 57 -11.36 -25.73 -16.64
N ALA A 58 -10.08 -25.98 -16.42
CA ALA A 58 -8.99 -25.22 -17.05
C ALA A 58 -8.96 -25.43 -18.58
N ALA A 59 -9.16 -26.65 -19.06
CA ALA A 59 -9.29 -26.94 -20.50
C ALA A 59 -10.51 -26.22 -21.11
N ASP A 60 -11.64 -26.19 -20.41
CA ASP A 60 -12.86 -25.52 -20.85
C ASP A 60 -12.67 -23.99 -20.97
N TYR A 61 -11.98 -23.34 -20.01
CA TYR A 61 -11.60 -21.93 -20.17
C TYR A 61 -10.67 -21.71 -21.36
N LEU A 62 -9.69 -22.58 -21.58
CA LEU A 62 -8.80 -22.49 -22.75
C LEU A 62 -9.59 -22.63 -24.06
N GLN A 63 -10.58 -23.52 -24.11
CA GLN A 63 -11.45 -23.69 -25.25
C GLN A 63 -12.29 -22.44 -25.52
N ALA A 64 -12.92 -21.86 -24.49
CA ALA A 64 -13.68 -20.63 -24.62
C ALA A 64 -12.81 -19.46 -25.12
N ALA A 65 -11.60 -19.31 -24.57
CA ALA A 65 -10.64 -18.31 -25.03
C ALA A 65 -10.19 -18.57 -26.48
N ALA A 66 -9.86 -19.81 -26.85
CA ALA A 66 -9.46 -20.17 -28.22
C ALA A 66 -10.56 -19.93 -29.26
N MET A 67 -11.83 -20.15 -28.90
CA MET A 67 -12.98 -19.89 -29.78
C MET A 67 -13.20 -18.39 -30.04
N THR A 68 -12.76 -17.54 -29.11
CA THR A 68 -13.02 -16.10 -29.14
C THR A 68 -11.81 -15.26 -29.52
N ALA A 69 -10.59 -15.77 -29.37
CA ALA A 69 -9.35 -15.06 -29.73
C ALA A 69 -9.32 -14.56 -31.19
N PRO A 70 -9.71 -15.37 -32.21
CA PRO A 70 -9.76 -14.91 -33.60
C PRO A 70 -10.79 -13.80 -33.84
N LEU A 71 -11.80 -13.70 -32.97
CA LEU A 71 -12.91 -12.76 -33.06
C LEU A 71 -12.63 -11.42 -32.37
N LEU A 72 -11.44 -11.25 -31.78
CA LEU A 72 -11.06 -10.03 -31.06
C LEU A 72 -10.98 -8.77 -31.94
N GLY A 73 -10.97 -8.87 -33.29
CA GLY A 73 -11.19 -7.73 -34.21
C GLY A 73 -10.48 -6.42 -33.81
N THR A 74 -11.22 -5.31 -33.74
CA THR A 74 -10.94 -4.17 -32.83
C THR A 74 -11.59 -4.42 -31.46
N GLY A 75 -12.80 -4.99 -31.46
CA GLY A 75 -13.41 -5.95 -30.51
C GLY A 75 -13.61 -5.60 -29.03
N ILE A 76 -13.12 -4.47 -28.52
CA ILE A 76 -13.39 -4.04 -27.14
C ILE A 76 -14.90 -3.92 -26.89
N GLY A 77 -15.39 -4.47 -25.78
CA GLY A 77 -16.81 -4.45 -25.39
C GLY A 77 -17.72 -5.41 -26.17
N THR A 78 -17.18 -6.22 -27.08
CA THR A 78 -17.97 -7.25 -27.78
C THR A 78 -18.15 -8.50 -26.92
N PRO A 79 -19.22 -9.29 -27.12
CA PRO A 79 -19.40 -10.54 -26.36
C PRO A 79 -18.21 -11.51 -26.50
N ALA A 80 -17.54 -11.54 -27.65
CA ALA A 80 -16.34 -12.37 -27.86
C ALA A 80 -15.16 -11.88 -27.02
N CYS A 81 -14.90 -10.58 -26.98
CA CYS A 81 -13.84 -10.01 -26.14
C CYS A 81 -14.14 -10.17 -24.64
N GLU A 82 -15.38 -9.96 -24.21
CA GLU A 82 -15.76 -10.17 -22.80
C GLU A 82 -15.61 -11.64 -22.39
N THR A 83 -16.00 -12.58 -23.26
CA THR A 83 -15.79 -14.02 -23.01
C THR A 83 -14.30 -14.36 -22.95
N TYR A 84 -13.49 -13.86 -23.88
CA TYR A 84 -12.03 -14.05 -23.88
C TYR A 84 -11.38 -13.49 -22.59
N ASN A 85 -11.72 -12.26 -22.21
CA ASN A 85 -11.22 -11.59 -21.01
C ASN A 85 -11.57 -12.38 -19.75
N THR A 86 -12.83 -12.79 -19.65
CA THR A 86 -13.35 -13.60 -18.55
C THR A 86 -12.61 -14.94 -18.47
N ALA A 87 -12.48 -15.65 -19.59
CA ALA A 87 -11.79 -16.94 -19.63
C ALA A 87 -10.32 -16.82 -19.21
N CYS A 88 -9.61 -15.78 -19.67
CA CYS A 88 -8.23 -15.51 -19.26
C CYS A 88 -8.11 -15.26 -17.74
N GLY A 89 -8.99 -14.42 -17.20
CA GLY A 89 -8.98 -14.05 -15.79
C GLY A 89 -9.33 -15.22 -14.87
N GLU A 90 -10.46 -15.89 -15.15
CA GLU A 90 -10.96 -17.01 -14.35
C GLU A 90 -10.01 -18.23 -14.44
N LEU A 91 -9.42 -18.51 -15.60
CA LEU A 91 -8.36 -19.54 -15.73
C LEU A 91 -7.17 -19.22 -14.81
N THR A 92 -6.70 -17.97 -14.83
CA THR A 92 -5.53 -17.56 -14.03
C THR A 92 -5.79 -17.74 -12.54
N VAL A 93 -6.97 -17.32 -12.07
CA VAL A 93 -7.39 -17.51 -10.67
C VAL A 93 -7.53 -19.00 -10.34
N LEU A 94 -8.17 -19.79 -11.20
CA LEU A 94 -8.36 -21.23 -11.01
C LEU A 94 -7.02 -21.96 -10.86
N LEU A 95 -6.09 -21.77 -11.80
CA LEU A 95 -4.78 -22.43 -11.79
C LEU A 95 -3.95 -22.06 -10.56
N ARG A 96 -4.01 -20.80 -10.13
CA ARG A 96 -3.24 -20.32 -8.98
C ARG A 96 -3.80 -20.79 -7.64
N SER A 97 -5.12 -20.86 -7.50
CA SER A 97 -5.80 -21.11 -6.22
C SER A 97 -6.12 -22.58 -5.95
N SER A 98 -6.21 -23.41 -7.00
CA SER A 98 -6.64 -24.81 -6.85
C SER A 98 -5.48 -25.74 -6.49
N GLU A 99 -5.80 -26.82 -5.79
CA GLU A 99 -4.87 -27.94 -5.51
C GLU A 99 -3.52 -27.48 -4.90
N GLY A 100 -3.54 -26.46 -4.02
CA GLY A 100 -2.33 -25.92 -3.40
C GLY A 100 -1.39 -25.22 -4.39
N GLY A 101 -1.88 -24.79 -5.54
CA GLY A 101 -1.08 -24.20 -6.62
C GLY A 101 -0.33 -25.23 -7.46
N ARG A 102 -0.67 -26.53 -7.36
CA ARG A 102 -0.04 -27.60 -8.14
C ARG A 102 -0.14 -27.35 -9.65
N LEU A 103 -1.21 -26.73 -10.14
CA LEU A 103 -1.37 -26.44 -11.57
C LEU A 103 -0.74 -25.09 -11.97
N TRP A 104 0.11 -24.50 -11.14
CA TRP A 104 0.72 -23.21 -11.40
C TRP A 104 2.22 -23.35 -11.67
N ASN A 105 2.76 -22.45 -12.50
CA ASN A 105 4.19 -22.32 -12.76
C ASN A 105 4.89 -23.57 -13.35
N GLN A 106 4.18 -24.35 -14.16
CA GLN A 106 4.75 -25.46 -14.91
C GLN A 106 3.97 -25.70 -16.21
N PRO A 107 4.57 -26.33 -17.25
CA PRO A 107 3.83 -26.75 -18.43
C PRO A 107 2.72 -27.74 -18.06
N LEU A 108 1.55 -27.59 -18.67
CA LEU A 108 0.39 -28.46 -18.43
C LEU A 108 -0.14 -29.02 -19.75
N THR A 109 -0.61 -30.26 -19.69
CA THR A 109 -1.48 -30.84 -20.71
C THR A 109 -2.87 -30.98 -20.11
N LEU A 110 -3.82 -30.21 -20.63
CA LEU A 110 -5.18 -30.10 -20.09
C LEU A 110 -6.16 -30.64 -21.11
N THR A 111 -6.95 -31.64 -20.73
CA THR A 111 -7.87 -32.34 -21.63
C THR A 111 -9.33 -32.08 -21.22
N GLY A 112 -10.08 -31.47 -22.14
CA GLY A 112 -11.54 -31.37 -22.13
C GLY A 112 -12.08 -32.00 -23.41
N ASP A 113 -12.97 -31.31 -24.13
CA ASP A 113 -13.36 -31.70 -25.50
C ASP A 113 -12.19 -31.63 -26.50
N LYS A 114 -11.22 -30.75 -26.20
CA LYS A 114 -9.91 -30.68 -26.87
C LYS A 114 -8.80 -30.72 -25.83
N THR A 115 -7.63 -31.20 -26.26
CA THR A 115 -6.41 -31.15 -25.44
C THR A 115 -5.61 -29.89 -25.77
N TYR A 116 -5.25 -29.14 -24.74
CA TYR A 116 -4.40 -27.96 -24.83
C TYR A 116 -3.08 -28.17 -24.08
N HIS A 117 -1.99 -27.65 -24.64
CA HIS A 117 -0.69 -27.57 -23.96
C HIS A 117 -0.46 -26.14 -23.50
N LEU A 118 -0.59 -25.90 -22.20
CA LEU A 118 -0.47 -24.59 -21.59
C LEU A 118 0.95 -24.38 -21.06
N ARG A 119 1.54 -23.23 -21.39
CA ARG A 119 2.77 -22.71 -20.77
C ARG A 119 2.57 -21.26 -20.31
N LEU A 120 3.42 -20.81 -19.39
CA LEU A 120 3.47 -19.40 -18.99
C LEU A 120 4.55 -18.66 -19.78
N GLU A 121 4.27 -17.42 -20.17
CA GLU A 121 5.28 -16.54 -20.76
C GLU A 121 6.35 -16.19 -19.72
N PRO A 122 7.65 -16.30 -20.05
CA PRO A 122 8.72 -15.91 -19.14
C PRO A 122 8.64 -14.45 -18.69
N ALA A 123 9.23 -14.16 -17.53
CA ALA A 123 9.30 -12.80 -17.01
C ALA A 123 10.06 -11.87 -17.97
N GLY A 124 9.60 -10.62 -18.06
CA GLY A 124 10.25 -9.59 -18.85
C GLY A 124 9.81 -8.20 -18.41
N ASN A 125 10.24 -7.16 -19.14
CA ASN A 125 9.89 -5.79 -18.76
C ASN A 125 8.36 -5.56 -18.69
N ALA A 126 7.61 -6.21 -19.59
CA ALA A 126 6.16 -6.10 -19.76
C ALA A 126 5.35 -7.23 -19.09
N VAL A 127 6.02 -8.27 -18.57
CA VAL A 127 5.41 -9.51 -18.10
C VAL A 127 5.94 -9.82 -16.71
N TRP A 128 5.04 -9.94 -15.74
CA TRP A 128 5.38 -10.37 -14.40
C TRP A 128 5.95 -11.78 -14.41
N ALA A 129 6.93 -12.05 -13.54
CA ALA A 129 7.31 -13.42 -13.26
C ALA A 129 6.10 -14.19 -12.72
N SER A 130 5.88 -15.39 -13.24
CA SER A 130 4.77 -16.28 -12.89
C SER A 130 4.61 -16.53 -11.40
N ASN A 131 5.71 -16.56 -10.64
CA ASN A 131 5.73 -16.77 -9.20
C ASN A 131 5.85 -15.47 -8.37
N TYR A 132 5.75 -14.30 -9.00
CA TYR A 132 5.84 -13.03 -8.27
C TYR A 132 4.64 -12.82 -7.34
N PHE A 133 3.42 -13.02 -7.83
CA PHE A 133 2.21 -12.92 -6.99
C PHE A 133 1.89 -14.25 -6.32
N THR A 134 1.44 -14.17 -5.06
CA THR A 134 1.03 -15.34 -4.30
C THR A 134 -0.43 -15.71 -4.53
N ALA A 135 -1.26 -14.75 -4.95
CA ALA A 135 -2.66 -14.95 -5.32
C ALA A 135 -3.09 -13.95 -6.40
N PHE A 136 -4.23 -14.23 -7.05
CA PHE A 136 -4.93 -13.31 -7.94
C PHE A 136 -6.39 -13.22 -7.52
N GLU A 137 -6.94 -12.01 -7.57
CA GLU A 137 -8.36 -11.76 -7.31
C GLU A 137 -9.00 -11.05 -8.51
N SER A 138 -10.29 -11.32 -8.72
CA SER A 138 -11.07 -10.55 -9.67
C SER A 138 -11.27 -9.13 -9.13
N PRO A 139 -11.15 -8.08 -9.95
CA PRO A 139 -11.40 -6.72 -9.51
C PRO A 139 -12.80 -6.51 -8.91
N ASP A 140 -13.79 -7.31 -9.32
CA ASP A 140 -15.18 -7.23 -8.81
C ASP A 140 -15.33 -7.80 -7.39
N GLN A 141 -14.35 -8.58 -6.92
CA GLN A 141 -14.32 -9.06 -5.53
C GLN A 141 -13.79 -8.00 -4.56
N VAL A 142 -13.13 -6.95 -5.09
CA VAL A 142 -12.52 -5.90 -4.27
C VAL A 142 -13.52 -4.76 -4.03
N LYS A 143 -13.80 -4.48 -2.76
CA LYS A 143 -14.71 -3.40 -2.36
C LYS A 143 -14.01 -2.05 -2.43
N GLU A 144 -14.32 -1.26 -3.45
CA GLU A 144 -13.73 0.08 -3.70
C GLU A 144 -14.35 1.19 -2.82
N LYS A 145 -14.45 0.98 -1.49
CA LYS A 145 -15.18 1.85 -0.54
C LYS A 145 -14.74 3.32 -0.53
N LEU A 146 -13.44 3.56 -0.73
CA LEU A 146 -12.85 4.90 -0.70
C LEU A 146 -12.62 5.48 -2.10
N ILE A 147 -13.19 4.90 -3.16
CA ILE A 147 -13.03 5.36 -4.54
C ILE A 147 -14.30 6.10 -4.98
N ARG A 148 -14.15 7.32 -5.50
CA ARG A 148 -15.27 8.13 -6.03
C ARG A 148 -15.44 7.90 -7.53
N LYS A 149 -14.32 7.82 -8.25
CA LYS A 149 -14.25 7.55 -9.68
C LYS A 149 -13.36 6.35 -9.91
N LYS A 150 -13.94 5.27 -10.42
CA LYS A 150 -13.21 4.06 -10.81
C LYS A 150 -12.33 4.36 -12.04
N ILE A 151 -11.09 3.89 -12.00
CA ILE A 151 -10.09 4.07 -13.05
C ILE A 151 -9.84 2.71 -13.68
N THR A 152 -10.52 2.47 -14.79
CA THR A 152 -10.34 1.29 -15.65
C THR A 152 -9.77 1.70 -16.99
N GLN A 153 -9.22 0.71 -17.69
CA GLN A 153 -8.89 0.78 -19.10
C GLN A 153 -9.60 -0.38 -19.77
N GLU A 154 -10.40 -0.06 -20.79
CA GLU A 154 -11.00 -1.09 -21.64
C GLU A 154 -9.93 -1.69 -22.56
N GLY A 155 -10.05 -2.98 -22.86
CA GLY A 155 -9.07 -3.67 -23.66
C GLY A 155 -9.24 -5.18 -23.65
N VAL A 156 -8.16 -5.86 -24.01
CA VAL A 156 -8.10 -7.31 -24.16
C VAL A 156 -7.30 -7.94 -23.01
N GLY A 157 -7.76 -9.11 -22.58
CA GLY A 157 -7.23 -9.89 -21.46
C GLY A 157 -8.05 -9.78 -20.18
N GLY A 158 -7.89 -10.75 -19.29
CA GLY A 158 -8.56 -10.76 -17.99
C GLY A 158 -7.90 -9.81 -17.02
N ALA A 159 -8.58 -8.73 -16.64
CA ALA A 159 -8.12 -7.81 -15.61
C ALA A 159 -8.16 -8.49 -14.23
N LEU A 160 -7.06 -8.38 -13.48
CA LEU A 160 -6.85 -9.04 -12.19
C LEU A 160 -6.16 -8.09 -11.21
N VAL A 161 -6.34 -8.36 -9.92
CA VAL A 161 -5.48 -7.84 -8.86
C VAL A 161 -4.48 -8.92 -8.49
N GLY A 162 -3.21 -8.70 -8.80
CA GLY A 162 -2.14 -9.55 -8.29
C GLY A 162 -1.85 -9.18 -6.83
N VAL A 163 -1.84 -10.18 -5.94
CA VAL A 163 -1.60 -10.01 -4.51
C VAL A 163 -0.35 -10.80 -4.12
N ARG A 164 0.60 -10.14 -3.45
CA ARG A 164 1.84 -10.74 -2.94
C ARG A 164 1.89 -10.61 -1.43
N ILE A 165 1.71 -11.73 -0.73
CA ILE A 165 1.82 -11.85 0.72
C ILE A 165 2.81 -12.99 0.99
N VAL A 166 3.95 -12.68 1.61
CA VAL A 166 5.00 -13.64 1.93
C VAL A 166 5.31 -13.63 3.44
N ASN A 167 5.92 -14.72 3.92
CA ASN A 167 6.32 -14.88 5.32
C ASN A 167 7.82 -15.22 5.38
N PRO A 168 8.68 -14.40 6.03
CA PRO A 168 8.37 -13.12 6.67
C PRO A 168 7.92 -12.04 5.66
N PRO A 169 7.16 -11.01 6.09
CA PRO A 169 6.74 -9.93 5.20
C PRO A 169 7.93 -9.21 4.56
N GLU A 170 7.77 -8.83 3.29
CA GLU A 170 8.75 -8.01 2.59
C GLU A 170 8.93 -6.65 3.28
N LYS A 171 10.15 -6.10 3.18
CA LYS A 171 10.42 -4.75 3.69
C LYS A 171 9.51 -3.75 2.98
N PHE A 172 8.92 -2.84 3.76
CA PHE A 172 7.96 -1.82 3.31
C PHE A 172 6.64 -2.37 2.75
N ALA A 173 6.38 -3.67 2.82
CA ALA A 173 5.08 -4.21 2.46
C ALA A 173 4.03 -3.87 3.55
N PRO A 174 2.82 -3.42 3.16
CA PRO A 174 1.69 -3.44 4.07
C PRO A 174 1.44 -4.86 4.61
N VAL A 175 0.80 -4.97 5.78
CA VAL A 175 0.46 -6.28 6.40
C VAL A 175 -0.40 -7.15 5.47
N LYS A 176 -1.24 -6.52 4.65
CA LYS A 176 -2.08 -7.18 3.63
C LYS A 176 -1.31 -7.51 2.34
N GLY A 177 0.00 -7.31 2.31
CA GLY A 177 0.84 -7.56 1.15
C GLY A 177 0.89 -6.40 0.16
N ILE A 178 1.60 -6.65 -0.94
CA ILE A 178 1.76 -5.72 -2.06
C ILE A 178 0.80 -6.13 -3.17
N THR A 179 0.11 -5.15 -3.75
CA THR A 179 -0.84 -5.39 -4.84
C THR A 179 -0.44 -4.68 -6.14
N ALA A 180 -0.90 -5.19 -7.27
CA ALA A 180 -0.77 -4.53 -8.56
C ALA A 180 -1.90 -4.90 -9.52
N ALA A 181 -2.16 -4.02 -10.49
CA ALA A 181 -3.00 -4.36 -11.63
C ALA A 181 -2.24 -5.34 -12.54
N VAL A 182 -2.89 -6.43 -12.91
CA VAL A 182 -2.37 -7.48 -13.79
C VAL A 182 -3.39 -7.73 -14.89
N THR A 183 -2.94 -8.00 -16.11
CA THR A 183 -3.81 -8.46 -17.20
C THR A 183 -3.34 -9.83 -17.68
N ALA A 184 -4.20 -10.84 -17.58
CA ALA A 184 -3.94 -12.16 -18.13
C ALA A 184 -4.29 -12.20 -19.62
N THR A 185 -3.38 -12.64 -20.48
CA THR A 185 -3.63 -12.84 -21.92
C THR A 185 -3.24 -14.25 -22.34
N LEU A 186 -3.96 -14.82 -23.32
CA LEU A 186 -3.68 -16.13 -23.91
C LEU A 186 -3.40 -15.97 -25.41
N ASP A 187 -2.23 -16.44 -25.85
CA ASP A 187 -1.92 -16.56 -27.28
C ASP A 187 -1.97 -18.03 -27.71
N PHE A 188 -2.60 -18.31 -28.85
CA PHE A 188 -2.80 -19.67 -29.34
C PHE A 188 -2.00 -19.97 -30.62
N HIS A 189 -1.37 -21.13 -30.66
CA HIS A 189 -0.84 -21.74 -31.88
C HIS A 189 -1.34 -23.19 -31.97
N ALA A 190 -2.44 -23.37 -32.72
CA ALA A 190 -3.26 -24.58 -32.67
C ALA A 190 -3.70 -24.89 -31.22
N THR A 191 -3.25 -26.01 -30.66
CA THR A 191 -3.57 -26.42 -29.27
C THR A 191 -2.54 -25.96 -28.24
N ASN A 192 -1.45 -25.31 -28.67
CA ASN A 192 -0.48 -24.71 -27.75
C ASN A 192 -0.99 -23.34 -27.30
N ALA A 193 -1.13 -23.15 -25.99
CA ALA A 193 -1.57 -21.91 -25.38
C ALA A 193 -0.44 -21.32 -24.53
N THR A 194 -0.21 -20.01 -24.64
CA THR A 194 0.74 -19.29 -23.80
C THR A 194 -0.01 -18.26 -22.97
N LEU A 195 0.00 -18.43 -21.64
CA LEU A 195 -0.58 -17.47 -20.68
C LEU A 195 0.48 -16.46 -20.23
N ALA A 196 0.20 -15.17 -20.41
CA ALA A 196 1.08 -14.09 -19.99
C ALA A 196 0.42 -13.21 -18.92
N LEU A 197 1.20 -12.83 -17.91
CA LEU A 197 0.77 -11.91 -16.84
C LEU A 197 1.30 -10.51 -17.14
N ARG A 198 0.56 -9.75 -17.94
CA ARG A 198 0.98 -8.44 -18.44
C ARG A 198 0.98 -7.37 -17.34
N ARG A 199 1.82 -6.34 -17.51
CA ARG A 199 1.99 -5.18 -16.60
C ARG A 199 1.30 -3.92 -17.16
N PRO A 200 -0.04 -3.79 -17.09
CA PRO A 200 -0.78 -2.70 -17.76
C PRO A 200 -0.37 -1.30 -17.30
N ALA A 201 0.14 -1.14 -16.07
CA ALA A 201 0.63 0.13 -15.56
C ALA A 201 1.97 0.58 -16.19
N LYS A 202 2.82 -0.37 -16.62
CA LYS A 202 4.12 -0.09 -17.26
C LYS A 202 4.00 -0.06 -18.78
N GLN A 203 3.21 -0.98 -19.33
CA GLN A 203 2.93 -1.07 -20.75
C GLN A 203 1.42 -1.31 -20.96
N PRO A 204 0.66 -0.30 -21.42
CA PRO A 204 -0.80 -0.37 -21.50
C PRO A 204 -1.30 -1.19 -22.70
N THR A 205 -0.40 -1.64 -23.57
CA THR A 205 -0.71 -2.46 -24.75
C THR A 205 0.16 -3.72 -24.79
N ALA A 206 -0.31 -4.77 -25.44
CA ALA A 206 0.47 -5.97 -25.72
C ALA A 206 0.13 -6.53 -27.11
N ILE A 207 0.99 -7.38 -27.65
CA ILE A 207 0.64 -8.20 -28.81
C ILE A 207 -0.24 -9.35 -28.30
N VAL A 208 -1.45 -9.47 -28.85
CA VAL A 208 -2.38 -10.58 -28.59
C VAL A 208 -3.01 -10.98 -29.93
N GLU A 209 -2.90 -12.26 -30.28
CA GLU A 209 -3.33 -12.78 -31.58
C GLU A 209 -2.68 -12.00 -32.75
N GLY A 210 -1.36 -11.79 -32.66
CA GLY A 210 -0.54 -11.14 -33.69
C GLY A 210 -0.77 -9.63 -33.89
N LYS A 211 -1.62 -8.99 -33.07
CA LYS A 211 -1.94 -7.55 -33.18
C LYS A 211 -1.64 -6.82 -31.88
N VAL A 212 -1.17 -5.58 -31.98
CA VAL A 212 -1.01 -4.69 -30.81
C VAL A 212 -2.38 -4.24 -30.33
N ARG A 213 -2.71 -4.52 -29.07
CA ARG A 213 -4.02 -4.25 -28.47
C ARG A 213 -3.87 -3.56 -27.12
N PRO A 214 -4.78 -2.65 -26.73
CA PRO A 214 -4.86 -2.16 -25.36
C PRO A 214 -5.23 -3.32 -24.42
N LEU A 215 -4.63 -3.31 -23.23
CA LEU A 215 -4.91 -4.30 -22.19
C LEU A 215 -6.10 -3.86 -21.34
N ALA A 216 -7.00 -4.79 -21.01
CA ALA A 216 -8.01 -4.49 -20.00
C ALA A 216 -7.36 -4.38 -18.62
N ALA A 217 -7.71 -3.37 -17.84
CA ALA A 217 -7.16 -3.19 -16.50
C ALA A 217 -8.11 -2.44 -15.57
N ASN A 218 -8.05 -2.76 -14.28
CA ASN A 218 -8.62 -1.95 -13.21
C ASN A 218 -7.47 -1.43 -12.33
N PHE A 219 -7.21 -0.13 -12.37
CA PHE A 219 -6.16 0.53 -11.59
C PHE A 219 -6.64 0.97 -10.20
N SER A 220 -7.95 1.03 -9.97
CA SER A 220 -8.55 1.34 -8.67
C SER A 220 -8.58 0.14 -7.72
N ALA A 221 -8.75 -1.07 -8.25
CA ALA A 221 -8.87 -2.28 -7.43
C ALA A 221 -7.62 -2.59 -6.58
N PRO A 222 -6.37 -2.50 -7.09
CA PRO A 222 -5.19 -2.81 -6.28
C PRO A 222 -5.05 -1.96 -5.02
N ILE A 223 -5.27 -0.64 -5.12
CA ILE A 223 -5.21 0.24 -3.94
C ILE A 223 -6.42 0.05 -3.01
N SER A 224 -7.57 -0.36 -3.57
CA SER A 224 -8.78 -0.66 -2.79
C SER A 224 -8.73 -1.99 -2.05
N TYR A 225 -7.76 -2.86 -2.40
CA TYR A 225 -7.48 -4.08 -1.65
C TYR A 225 -7.15 -3.80 -0.17
N TYR A 226 -6.57 -2.63 0.10
CA TYR A 226 -6.37 -2.15 1.45
C TYR A 226 -7.70 -1.64 2.00
N GLU A 227 -8.39 -2.50 2.76
CA GLU A 227 -9.66 -2.11 3.38
C GLU A 227 -9.43 -1.05 4.46
N PRO A 228 -10.17 0.08 4.42
CA PRO A 228 -10.08 1.07 5.48
C PRO A 228 -10.71 0.53 6.78
N PRO A 229 -10.26 1.00 7.95
CA PRO A 229 -10.98 0.78 9.19
C PRO A 229 -12.39 1.38 9.11
N ALA A 230 -13.31 0.86 9.92
CA ALA A 230 -14.71 1.30 9.91
C ALA A 230 -14.90 2.80 10.17
N ASN A 231 -13.98 3.43 10.92
CA ASN A 231 -14.02 4.86 11.19
C ASN A 231 -12.61 5.47 11.12
N LEU A 232 -12.30 6.11 9.98
CA LEU A 232 -11.02 6.77 9.74
C LEU A 232 -10.77 7.93 10.72
N LEU A 233 -11.80 8.74 11.00
CA LEU A 233 -11.68 9.87 11.92
C LEU A 233 -11.35 9.39 13.34
N LEU A 234 -12.00 8.33 13.82
CA LEU A 234 -11.69 7.75 15.13
C LEU A 234 -10.24 7.28 15.20
N VAL A 235 -9.75 6.61 14.15
CA VAL A 235 -8.34 6.18 14.07
C VAL A 235 -7.40 7.38 14.04
N GLY A 236 -7.71 8.42 13.26
CA GLY A 236 -6.95 9.67 13.23
C GLY A 236 -6.91 10.36 14.61
N VAL A 237 -8.04 10.45 15.29
CA VAL A 237 -8.15 11.01 16.65
C VAL A 237 -7.40 10.15 17.67
N MET A 238 -7.49 8.82 17.59
CA MET A 238 -6.71 7.94 18.46
C MET A 238 -5.20 8.05 18.21
N GLY A 239 -4.77 8.14 16.95
CA GLY A 239 -3.37 8.36 16.58
C GLY A 239 -2.85 9.73 17.02
N ALA A 240 -3.75 10.71 17.18
CA ALA A 240 -3.45 11.98 17.83
C ALA A 240 -3.35 11.85 19.36
N LEU A 241 -4.30 11.18 20.03
CA LEU A 241 -4.39 11.20 21.49
C LEU A 241 -3.58 10.09 22.20
N ARG A 242 -3.25 8.99 21.51
CA ARG A 242 -2.66 7.77 22.10
C ARG A 242 -1.48 7.25 21.27
N SER A 243 -0.52 8.12 20.96
CA SER A 243 0.59 7.83 20.05
C SER A 243 1.39 6.56 20.40
N ALA A 244 1.68 6.33 21.69
CA ALA A 244 2.42 5.17 22.16
C ALA A 244 1.80 3.80 21.74
N HIS A 245 0.48 3.72 21.58
CA HIS A 245 -0.20 2.48 21.14
C HIS A 245 -0.14 2.27 19.63
N TYR A 246 0.21 3.31 18.86
CA TYR A 246 0.25 3.30 17.40
C TYR A 246 1.67 3.24 16.83
N GLU A 247 2.72 3.33 17.66
CA GLU A 247 4.11 3.34 17.19
C GLU A 247 4.47 2.10 16.34
N LYS A 248 3.91 0.92 16.65
CA LYS A 248 4.12 -0.33 15.88
C LYS A 248 3.66 -0.25 14.42
N LYS A 249 2.83 0.74 14.06
CA LYS A 249 2.34 0.99 12.70
C LYS A 249 3.05 2.16 12.02
N THR A 250 4.05 2.76 12.68
CA THR A 250 4.87 3.81 12.07
C THR A 250 5.76 3.18 11.02
N GLY A 251 5.76 3.73 9.80
CA GLY A 251 6.61 3.20 8.76
C GLY A 251 6.28 3.75 7.38
N LEU A 252 7.18 3.46 6.44
CA LEU A 252 6.99 3.69 5.03
C LEU A 252 6.43 2.43 4.38
N TYR A 253 5.40 2.59 3.55
CA TYR A 253 4.71 1.48 2.91
C TYR A 253 4.65 1.67 1.40
N PHE A 254 5.06 0.63 0.66
CA PHE A 254 4.97 0.59 -0.78
C PHE A 254 3.60 0.02 -1.16
N LEU A 255 2.80 0.79 -1.92
CA LEU A 255 1.47 0.35 -2.35
C LEU A 255 1.50 -0.47 -3.65
N GLN A 256 2.70 -0.66 -4.21
CA GLN A 256 2.96 -1.35 -5.46
C GLN A 256 4.32 -2.04 -5.37
N PRO A 257 4.57 -3.09 -6.17
CA PRO A 257 5.90 -3.67 -6.34
C PRO A 257 6.96 -2.61 -6.59
N TYR A 258 8.07 -2.68 -5.86
CA TYR A 258 9.23 -1.83 -6.10
C TYR A 258 9.69 -1.95 -7.55
N ASP A 259 9.81 -0.82 -8.23
CA ASP A 259 10.30 -0.71 -9.61
C ASP A 259 11.40 0.36 -9.67
N PRO A 260 12.68 -0.02 -9.90
CA PRO A 260 13.81 0.92 -9.88
C PRO A 260 13.75 1.97 -10.99
N ASP A 261 12.92 1.75 -12.02
CA ASP A 261 12.75 2.71 -13.11
C ASP A 261 11.76 3.83 -12.78
N ARG A 262 10.98 3.68 -11.70
CA ARG A 262 9.93 4.62 -11.33
C ARG A 262 10.37 5.54 -10.19
N ILE A 263 10.01 6.81 -10.33
CA ILE A 263 10.25 7.86 -9.34
C ILE A 263 9.34 7.62 -8.12
N PRO A 264 9.90 7.40 -6.93
CA PRO A 264 9.08 7.27 -5.73
C PRO A 264 8.42 8.59 -5.37
N VAL A 265 7.11 8.54 -5.15
CA VAL A 265 6.32 9.64 -4.59
C VAL A 265 5.84 9.23 -3.21
N VAL A 266 6.36 9.89 -2.18
CA VAL A 266 6.04 9.60 -0.78
C VAL A 266 5.00 10.59 -0.29
N PHE A 267 3.82 10.08 0.01
CA PHE A 267 2.73 10.85 0.60
C PHE A 267 2.83 10.86 2.12
N VAL A 268 2.79 12.06 2.71
CA VAL A 268 2.90 12.30 4.14
C VAL A 268 1.62 12.98 4.62
N HIS A 269 0.82 12.24 5.39
CA HIS A 269 -0.48 12.71 5.89
C HIS A 269 -0.34 13.72 7.06
N GLY A 270 -1.41 14.45 7.34
CA GLY A 270 -1.45 15.53 8.33
C GLY A 270 -2.05 15.11 9.68
N LEU A 271 -2.39 16.08 10.51
CA LEU A 271 -3.01 15.89 11.82
C LEU A 271 -4.39 15.21 11.75
N ILE A 272 -4.68 14.27 12.65
CA ILE A 272 -5.99 13.57 12.74
C ILE A 272 -6.38 12.91 11.40
N SER A 273 -5.37 12.47 10.65
CA SER A 273 -5.54 11.82 9.34
C SER A 273 -4.75 10.52 9.31
N THR A 274 -4.94 9.74 8.26
CA THR A 274 -4.32 8.44 8.05
C THR A 274 -3.79 8.32 6.62
N PRO A 275 -2.94 7.31 6.32
CA PRO A 275 -2.54 7.03 4.94
C PRO A 275 -3.71 6.83 3.96
N PHE A 276 -4.88 6.37 4.45
CA PHE A 276 -6.06 6.15 3.62
C PHE A 276 -6.63 7.45 3.02
N ASP A 277 -6.34 8.62 3.61
CA ASP A 277 -6.78 9.90 3.06
C ASP A 277 -6.15 10.21 1.70
N TRP A 278 -5.04 9.52 1.35
CA TRP A 278 -4.41 9.62 0.04
C TRP A 278 -5.00 8.70 -1.02
N VAL A 279 -5.89 7.77 -0.68
CA VAL A 279 -6.42 6.77 -1.64
C VAL A 279 -7.05 7.45 -2.86
N GLN A 280 -7.86 8.49 -2.66
CA GLN A 280 -8.49 9.23 -3.75
C GLN A 280 -7.46 9.95 -4.63
N THR A 281 -6.48 10.60 -4.02
CA THR A 281 -5.42 11.31 -4.74
C THR A 281 -4.59 10.34 -5.56
N ILE A 282 -4.15 9.24 -4.97
CA ILE A 282 -3.35 8.21 -5.64
C ILE A 282 -4.15 7.57 -6.77
N ASN A 283 -5.43 7.26 -6.54
CA ASN A 283 -6.32 6.75 -7.57
C ASN A 283 -6.50 7.75 -8.73
N GLY A 284 -6.69 9.04 -8.42
CA GLY A 284 -6.80 10.09 -9.43
C GLY A 284 -5.52 10.26 -10.26
N LEU A 285 -4.35 10.22 -9.62
CA LEU A 285 -3.06 10.22 -10.32
C LEU A 285 -2.85 8.98 -11.17
N GLN A 286 -3.35 7.84 -10.69
CA GLN A 286 -3.38 6.63 -11.48
C GLN A 286 -4.29 6.74 -12.71
N ALA A 287 -5.11 7.78 -12.91
CA ALA A 287 -5.85 7.92 -14.17
C ALA A 287 -4.94 8.22 -15.37
N ASP A 288 -3.79 8.85 -15.14
CA ASP A 288 -2.85 9.27 -16.18
C ASP A 288 -1.83 8.14 -16.48
N PRO A 289 -1.79 7.60 -17.72
CA PRO A 289 -0.84 6.57 -18.11
C PRO A 289 0.63 6.97 -17.96
N GLU A 290 0.99 8.23 -18.23
CA GLU A 290 2.37 8.70 -18.10
C GLU A 290 2.78 8.79 -16.63
N ILE A 291 1.84 9.15 -15.74
CA ILE A 291 2.11 9.11 -14.30
C ILE A 291 2.29 7.67 -13.83
N ARG A 292 1.36 6.76 -14.15
CA ARG A 292 1.45 5.34 -13.74
C ARG A 292 2.76 4.68 -14.19
N LYS A 293 3.21 5.01 -15.41
CA LYS A 293 4.44 4.47 -16.00
C LYS A 293 5.70 4.97 -15.31
N ARG A 294 5.72 6.23 -14.85
CA ARG A 294 6.95 6.89 -14.35
C ARG A 294 7.04 7.01 -12.84
N TYR A 295 5.92 6.93 -12.12
CA TYR A 295 5.89 7.16 -10.68
C TYR A 295 5.39 5.94 -9.92
N GLN A 296 5.94 5.76 -8.72
CA GLN A 296 5.53 4.72 -7.78
C GLN A 296 5.08 5.37 -6.47
N PHE A 297 3.87 5.05 -6.01
CA PHE A 297 3.26 5.71 -4.86
C PHE A 297 3.51 4.96 -3.56
N TRP A 298 4.06 5.67 -2.58
CA TRP A 298 4.31 5.19 -1.23
C TRP A 298 3.62 6.09 -0.21
N VAL A 299 3.34 5.56 0.97
CA VAL A 299 2.73 6.32 2.07
C VAL A 299 3.57 6.19 3.33
N PHE A 300 3.75 7.30 4.04
CA PHE A 300 4.33 7.29 5.38
C PHE A 300 3.21 7.35 6.42
N ALA A 301 3.09 6.32 7.24
CA ALA A 301 2.16 6.27 8.36
C ALA A 301 2.90 6.63 9.65
N TYR A 302 2.30 7.50 10.46
CA TYR A 302 2.82 7.86 11.78
C TYR A 302 1.69 8.31 12.71
N PRO A 303 1.85 8.17 14.04
CA PRO A 303 0.93 8.74 15.00
C PRO A 303 0.97 10.27 14.92
N THR A 304 -0.13 10.90 14.55
CA THR A 304 -0.16 12.35 14.35
C THR A 304 -0.07 13.15 15.64
N GLY A 305 -0.14 12.48 16.80
CA GLY A 305 0.11 13.07 18.10
C GLY A 305 1.58 13.21 18.45
N ASN A 306 2.46 12.67 17.61
CA ASN A 306 3.89 12.77 17.80
C ASN A 306 4.39 14.17 17.46
N PRO A 307 5.39 14.68 18.20
CA PRO A 307 6.10 15.90 17.84
C PRO A 307 6.57 15.86 16.37
N VAL A 308 6.43 16.98 15.67
CA VAL A 308 6.73 17.07 14.23
C VAL A 308 8.16 16.63 13.92
N LEU A 309 9.14 17.10 14.69
CA LEU A 309 10.56 16.77 14.47
C LEU A 309 10.87 15.30 14.78
N TYR A 310 10.16 14.69 15.73
CA TYR A 310 10.28 13.26 16.00
C TYR A 310 9.71 12.43 14.84
N SER A 311 8.53 12.79 14.35
CA SER A 311 7.93 12.12 13.18
C SER A 311 8.78 12.32 11.92
N ALA A 312 9.41 13.50 11.76
CA ALA A 312 10.35 13.78 10.68
C ALA A 312 11.63 12.93 10.79
N LEU A 313 12.14 12.70 12.01
CA LEU A 313 13.23 11.74 12.22
C LEU A 313 12.84 10.34 11.79
N ARG A 314 11.64 9.86 12.18
CA ARG A 314 11.16 8.53 11.77
C ARG A 314 11.04 8.40 10.27
N LEU A 315 10.51 9.41 9.58
CA LEU A 315 10.50 9.43 8.11
C LEU A 315 11.92 9.35 7.54
N ARG A 316 12.87 10.12 8.09
CA ARG A 316 14.27 10.11 7.65
C ARG A 316 14.92 8.74 7.82
N GLU A 317 14.65 8.06 8.92
CA GLU A 317 15.13 6.70 9.19
C GLU A 317 14.54 5.69 8.20
N GLU A 318 13.26 5.80 7.85
CA GLU A 318 12.64 4.93 6.84
C GLU A 318 13.22 5.19 5.43
N LEU A 319 13.43 6.44 5.03
CA LEU A 319 14.07 6.77 3.76
C LEU A 319 15.52 6.24 3.72
N ALA A 320 16.29 6.39 4.80
CA ALA A 320 17.64 5.83 4.87
C ALA A 320 17.66 4.29 4.76
N LYS A 321 16.62 3.60 5.25
CA LYS A 321 16.47 2.14 5.05
C LYS A 321 16.21 1.82 3.57
N VAL A 322 15.42 2.63 2.87
CA VAL A 322 15.21 2.49 1.42
C VAL A 322 16.52 2.72 0.67
N ASP A 323 17.23 3.82 0.96
CA ASP A 323 18.52 4.16 0.34
C ASP A 323 19.53 3.01 0.50
N LYS A 324 19.54 2.35 1.67
CA LYS A 324 20.40 1.19 1.94
C LYS A 324 19.95 -0.07 1.19
N LEU A 325 18.65 -0.33 1.14
CA LEU A 325 18.12 -1.56 0.54
C LEU A 325 18.08 -1.51 -0.99
N TYR A 326 17.91 -0.32 -1.55
CA TYR A 326 17.71 -0.08 -2.98
C TYR A 326 18.61 1.06 -3.48
N PRO A 327 19.94 0.98 -3.38
CA PRO A 327 20.84 2.12 -3.63
C PRO A 327 20.65 2.82 -4.98
N ASP A 328 20.21 2.08 -6.00
CA ASP A 328 19.98 2.60 -7.36
C ASP A 328 18.57 3.18 -7.59
N HIS A 329 17.74 3.32 -6.53
CA HIS A 329 16.40 3.91 -6.66
C HIS A 329 16.49 5.33 -7.25
N LYS A 330 15.45 5.77 -7.98
CA LYS A 330 15.34 7.17 -8.43
C LYS A 330 15.14 8.09 -7.23
N ASP A 331 15.57 9.33 -7.37
CA ASP A 331 15.36 10.35 -6.34
C ASP A 331 13.86 10.55 -6.01
N TYR A 332 13.59 10.98 -4.77
CA TYR A 332 12.26 11.09 -4.20
C TYR A 332 11.52 12.38 -4.60
N VAL A 333 10.19 12.26 -4.70
CA VAL A 333 9.24 13.37 -4.56
C VAL A 333 8.47 13.19 -3.25
N LEU A 334 8.44 14.22 -2.40
CA LEU A 334 7.58 14.23 -1.22
C LEU A 334 6.31 15.04 -1.47
N VAL A 335 5.17 14.54 -1.00
CA VAL A 335 3.89 15.27 -1.02
C VAL A 335 3.34 15.31 0.39
N GLY A 336 3.35 16.48 1.00
CA GLY A 336 2.93 16.67 2.39
C GLY A 336 1.62 17.44 2.49
N HIS A 337 0.63 16.87 3.18
CA HIS A 337 -0.63 17.55 3.49
C HIS A 337 -0.63 18.10 4.92
N SER A 338 -1.02 19.37 5.10
CA SER A 338 -1.13 20.02 6.41
C SER A 338 0.17 19.82 7.21
N MET A 339 0.09 19.27 8.43
CA MET A 339 1.26 18.97 9.27
C MET A 339 2.27 18.03 8.61
N GLY A 340 1.85 17.12 7.73
CA GLY A 340 2.75 16.25 6.96
C GLY A 340 3.69 17.01 6.02
N GLY A 341 3.31 18.24 5.64
CA GLY A 341 4.19 19.17 4.95
C GLY A 341 5.36 19.64 5.81
N LEU A 342 5.17 19.84 7.12
CA LEU A 342 6.27 20.22 8.02
C LEU A 342 7.30 19.09 8.16
N LEU A 343 6.85 17.83 8.22
CA LEU A 343 7.73 16.65 8.19
C LEU A 343 8.53 16.59 6.89
N SER A 344 7.86 16.88 5.77
CA SER A 344 8.47 16.90 4.43
C SER A 344 9.48 18.03 4.28
N GLN A 345 9.18 19.23 4.81
CA GLN A 345 10.09 20.37 4.86
C GLN A 345 11.36 20.02 5.65
N ALA A 346 11.21 19.36 6.80
CA ALA A 346 12.35 18.92 7.62
C ALA A 346 13.24 17.86 6.95
N GLN A 347 12.82 17.26 5.83
CA GLN A 347 13.69 16.38 5.03
C GLN A 347 14.57 17.15 4.04
N VAL A 348 14.23 18.40 3.71
CA VAL A 348 14.95 19.22 2.72
C VAL A 348 15.60 20.46 3.33
N THR A 349 15.55 20.59 4.65
CA THR A 349 16.28 21.62 5.41
C THR A 349 17.38 20.97 6.25
N SER A 350 18.40 21.76 6.58
CA SER A 350 19.41 21.38 7.57
C SER A 350 19.19 22.20 8.83
N MET A 351 19.40 21.58 9.98
CA MET A 351 19.28 22.20 11.29
C MET A 351 20.43 21.72 12.16
N THR A 352 21.19 22.65 12.71
CA THR A 352 22.33 22.39 13.57
C THR A 352 22.03 22.81 15.01
N ARG A 353 22.90 22.39 15.93
CA ARG A 353 22.87 22.88 17.31
C ARG A 353 22.96 24.41 17.36
N ALA A 354 23.85 25.01 16.59
CA ALA A 354 24.07 26.46 16.56
C ALA A 354 22.80 27.21 16.12
N ASP A 355 22.06 26.68 15.15
CA ASP A 355 20.79 27.27 14.69
C ASP A 355 19.75 27.33 15.82
N TRP A 356 19.67 26.27 16.63
CA TRP A 356 18.78 26.25 17.80
C TRP A 356 19.25 27.16 18.92
N GLU A 357 20.55 27.21 19.21
CA GLU A 357 21.12 28.13 20.21
C GLU A 357 20.88 29.59 19.80
N GLN A 358 21.02 29.91 18.51
CA GLN A 358 20.70 31.24 17.98
C GLN A 358 19.20 31.56 18.09
N THR A 359 18.33 30.57 17.87
CA THR A 359 16.87 30.75 17.88
C THR A 359 16.30 30.84 19.29
N LEU A 360 16.78 30.01 20.21
CA LEU A 360 16.26 29.87 21.57
C LEU A 360 17.04 30.69 22.60
N GLY A 361 18.30 31.06 22.30
CA GLY A 361 19.19 31.71 23.24
C GLY A 361 19.67 30.77 24.35
N GLU A 362 19.75 31.29 25.57
CA GLU A 362 20.25 30.58 26.75
C GLU A 362 19.54 29.24 27.04
N PRO A 363 18.20 29.11 26.96
CA PRO A 363 17.52 27.82 27.08
C PRO A 363 18.01 26.76 26.07
N GLY A 364 18.31 27.19 24.83
CA GLY A 364 18.88 26.29 23.81
C GLY A 364 20.28 25.85 24.18
N MET A 365 21.15 26.77 24.57
CA MET A 365 22.53 26.47 24.97
C MET A 365 22.57 25.50 26.15
N GLN A 366 21.77 25.74 27.19
CA GLN A 366 21.67 24.86 28.36
C GLN A 366 21.14 23.47 27.97
N LEU A 367 20.11 23.40 27.13
CA LEU A 367 19.58 22.13 26.65
C LEU A 367 20.65 21.33 25.91
N PHE A 368 21.26 21.91 24.86
CA PHE A 368 22.22 21.19 24.03
C PHE A 368 23.55 20.90 24.73
N ALA A 369 23.88 21.62 25.81
CA ALA A 369 25.02 21.26 26.67
C ALA A 369 24.82 19.90 27.37
N THR A 370 23.58 19.48 27.60
CA THR A 370 23.24 18.21 28.28
C THR A 370 23.00 17.03 27.34
N LEU A 371 22.79 17.29 26.05
CA LEU A 371 22.43 16.27 25.07
C LEU A 371 23.68 15.66 24.42
N ARG A 372 23.73 14.33 24.37
CA ARG A 372 24.69 13.58 23.55
C ARG A 372 24.16 13.43 22.12
N PRO A 373 25.03 13.34 21.10
CA PRO A 373 24.60 13.13 19.71
C PRO A 373 23.73 11.88 19.49
N THR A 374 23.89 10.86 20.34
CA THR A 374 23.10 9.62 20.28
C THR A 374 21.69 9.76 20.84
N ASP A 375 21.44 10.80 21.63
CA ASP A 375 20.15 11.00 22.30
C ASP A 375 19.06 11.34 21.28
N LEU A 376 17.84 10.86 21.54
CA LEU A 376 16.75 10.94 20.59
C LEU A 376 16.39 12.39 20.22
N VAL A 377 16.41 13.29 21.21
CA VAL A 377 16.15 14.73 21.02
C VAL A 377 17.20 15.34 20.10
N ALA A 378 18.49 15.00 20.29
CA ALA A 378 19.56 15.48 19.44
C ALA A 378 19.39 14.98 17.99
N LYS A 379 19.09 13.69 17.79
CA LYS A 379 18.81 13.11 16.46
C LYS A 379 17.58 13.73 15.77
N ALA A 380 16.55 14.07 16.54
CA ALA A 380 15.33 14.64 16.00
C ALA A 380 15.50 16.11 15.60
N THR A 381 16.32 16.86 16.34
CA THR A 381 16.45 18.31 16.21
C THR A 381 17.68 18.74 15.40
N THR A 382 18.71 17.89 15.31
CA THR A 382 19.91 18.16 14.51
C THR A 382 19.98 17.19 13.33
N PHE A 383 19.91 17.71 12.11
CA PHE A 383 19.80 16.91 10.90
C PHE A 383 20.23 17.70 9.66
N LYS A 384 20.53 16.97 8.59
CA LYS A 384 20.86 17.55 7.29
C LYS A 384 19.75 17.26 6.29
N ALA A 385 19.61 18.16 5.31
CA ALA A 385 18.76 17.93 4.16
C ALA A 385 19.18 16.64 3.44
N ASN A 386 18.20 15.83 3.03
CA ASN A 386 18.44 14.62 2.26
C ASN A 386 18.64 15.00 0.77
N PRO A 387 19.85 14.77 0.20
CA PRO A 387 20.16 15.16 -1.18
C PRO A 387 19.40 14.36 -2.25
N ARG A 388 18.77 13.24 -1.85
CA ARG A 388 17.97 12.36 -2.70
C ARG A 388 16.53 12.85 -2.87
N ILE A 389 16.10 13.90 -2.16
CA ILE A 389 14.78 14.50 -2.38
C ILE A 389 14.92 15.66 -3.38
N LYS A 390 14.31 15.52 -4.57
CA LYS A 390 14.40 16.53 -5.63
C LYS A 390 13.21 17.47 -5.70
N ARG A 391 12.08 17.09 -5.09
CA ARG A 391 10.88 17.92 -5.05
C ARG A 391 10.07 17.66 -3.79
N VAL A 392 9.50 18.74 -3.25
CA VAL A 392 8.48 18.69 -2.23
C VAL A 392 7.26 19.46 -2.72
N VAL A 393 6.07 18.86 -2.57
CA VAL A 393 4.78 19.48 -2.86
C VAL A 393 4.04 19.67 -1.54
N PHE A 394 3.73 20.91 -1.20
CA PHE A 394 3.00 21.28 0.01
C PHE A 394 1.53 21.50 -0.29
N ILE A 395 0.64 20.84 0.46
CA ILE A 395 -0.81 21.01 0.34
C ILE A 395 -1.33 21.51 1.69
N CYS A 396 -1.79 22.76 1.72
CA CYS A 396 -2.35 23.39 2.93
C CYS A 396 -1.41 23.33 4.15
N THR A 397 -0.10 23.36 3.94
CA THR A 397 0.90 23.24 5.01
C THR A 397 1.01 24.52 5.84
N PRO A 398 0.86 24.46 7.17
CA PRO A 398 0.90 25.63 8.03
C PRO A 398 2.35 26.04 8.35
N HIS A 399 3.13 26.46 7.36
CA HIS A 399 4.54 26.85 7.55
C HIS A 399 4.73 27.93 8.64
N ARG A 400 3.76 28.83 8.77
CA ARG A 400 3.76 29.92 9.77
C ARG A 400 2.86 29.62 10.98
N GLY A 401 2.46 28.37 11.17
CA GLY A 401 1.38 28.00 12.07
C GLY A 401 0.00 28.38 11.52
N SER A 402 -1.05 28.10 12.30
CA SER A 402 -2.45 28.38 11.92
C SER A 402 -3.09 29.34 12.91
N LYS A 403 -3.78 30.39 12.42
CA LYS A 403 -4.59 31.29 13.26
C LYS A 403 -5.84 30.59 13.83
N MET A 404 -6.24 29.46 13.25
CA MET A 404 -7.31 28.58 13.74
C MET A 404 -6.92 27.86 15.05
N ALA A 405 -5.79 28.24 15.65
CA ALA A 405 -5.26 27.67 16.88
C ALA A 405 -5.98 28.11 18.17
N SER A 406 -7.10 28.82 18.08
CA SER A 406 -7.91 29.28 19.22
C SER A 406 -9.05 28.33 19.64
N GLY A 407 -9.26 27.21 18.94
CA GLY A 407 -10.16 26.11 19.36
C GLY A 407 -9.40 24.88 19.90
N GLY A 408 -10.10 23.86 20.42
CA GLY A 408 -9.48 22.67 21.05
C GLY A 408 -8.48 21.89 20.17
N ILE A 409 -8.70 21.84 18.86
CA ILE A 409 -7.77 21.25 17.87
C ILE A 409 -6.50 22.11 17.71
N GLY A 410 -6.62 23.41 17.97
CA GLY A 410 -5.55 24.40 17.88
C GLY A 410 -4.49 24.30 18.97
N ALA A 411 -4.93 24.14 20.23
CA ALA A 411 -4.02 23.90 21.35
C ALA A 411 -3.22 22.60 21.16
N PHE A 412 -3.86 21.58 20.59
CA PHE A 412 -3.21 20.32 20.24
C PHE A 412 -2.16 20.51 19.13
N ALA A 413 -2.46 21.27 18.07
CA ALA A 413 -1.51 21.58 17.01
C ALA A 413 -0.28 22.37 17.50
N ILE A 414 -0.43 23.29 18.45
CA ILE A 414 0.69 24.04 19.06
C ILE A 414 1.64 23.09 19.80
N LYS A 415 1.11 22.10 20.54
CA LYS A 415 1.91 21.09 21.24
C LYS A 415 2.78 20.27 20.29
N LEU A 416 2.35 20.07 19.04
CA LEU A 416 3.03 19.23 18.06
C LEU A 416 4.17 19.93 17.30
N ILE A 417 4.17 21.27 17.25
CA ILE A 417 5.26 22.07 16.65
C ILE A 417 6.44 22.19 17.66
N SER A 418 6.60 21.19 18.51
CA SER A 418 7.42 21.20 19.72
C SER A 418 8.84 21.68 19.44
N LEU A 419 9.27 22.73 20.14
CA LEU A 419 10.67 23.14 20.17
C LEU A 419 11.52 22.07 20.85
N PRO A 420 12.86 22.06 20.67
CA PRO A 420 13.75 21.12 21.34
C PRO A 420 13.50 20.95 22.85
N VAL A 421 13.21 22.05 23.57
CA VAL A 421 12.92 22.02 25.02
C VAL A 421 11.60 21.31 25.33
N ASP A 422 10.55 21.58 24.54
CA ASP A 422 9.23 20.95 24.68
C ASP A 422 9.20 19.49 24.20
N LEU A 423 10.11 19.17 23.27
CA LEU A 423 10.31 17.81 22.79
C LEU A 423 10.86 16.92 23.92
N VAL A 424 11.82 17.41 24.70
CA VAL A 424 12.37 16.69 25.87
C VAL A 424 11.28 16.38 26.89
N THR A 425 10.45 17.36 27.24
CA THR A 425 9.40 17.17 28.24
C THR A 425 8.33 16.20 27.75
N THR A 426 7.99 16.23 26.47
CA THR A 426 7.03 15.31 25.84
C THR A 426 7.59 13.88 25.70
N MET A 427 8.88 13.73 25.41
CA MET A 427 9.51 12.41 25.25
C MET A 427 9.77 11.71 26.59
N LYS A 428 9.96 12.45 27.69
CA LYS A 428 10.11 11.86 29.03
C LYS A 428 8.92 11.00 29.46
N SER A 429 7.72 11.21 28.90
CA SER A 429 6.54 10.38 29.17
C SER A 429 6.41 9.10 28.31
N GLU A 430 7.27 8.91 27.30
CA GLU A 430 7.24 7.73 26.40
C GLU A 430 8.43 6.78 26.59
N ILE A 431 9.38 7.13 27.47
CA ILE A 431 10.51 6.27 27.82
C ILE A 431 10.06 5.34 28.96
N PRO A 432 10.12 4.00 28.81
CA PRO A 432 9.88 3.06 29.90
C PRO A 432 10.77 3.41 31.11
N GLU A 433 10.20 3.36 32.33
CA GLU A 433 10.88 3.76 33.58
C GLU A 433 12.26 3.13 33.77
N GLU A 434 12.56 1.99 33.13
CA GLU A 434 13.86 1.33 33.15
C GLU A 434 15.01 2.13 32.52
N THR A 435 14.75 3.23 31.79
CA THR A 435 15.82 4.08 31.21
C THR A 435 16.05 5.39 31.97
N LEU A 436 15.28 5.67 33.04
CA LEU A 436 15.41 6.88 33.86
C LEU A 436 16.45 6.73 34.97
N GLY A 437 17.64 6.24 34.61
CA GLY A 437 18.84 6.40 35.42
C GLY A 437 19.43 7.80 35.23
N ARG A 438 19.04 8.75 36.09
CA ARG A 438 19.57 10.13 36.27
C ARG A 438 19.04 11.21 35.32
N SER A 439 18.00 11.93 35.76
CA SER A 439 17.99 13.41 35.70
C SER A 439 16.78 13.97 36.46
N THR A 440 16.91 14.12 37.78
CA THR A 440 16.10 15.05 38.56
C THR A 440 16.77 16.42 38.49
N MET A 441 16.07 17.41 37.93
CA MET A 441 16.17 18.87 38.15
C MET A 441 15.61 19.61 36.92
N GLY A 442 14.71 20.58 37.12
CA GLY A 442 14.33 21.51 36.06
C GLY A 442 12.89 22.04 36.04
N GLY A 443 12.12 21.92 37.12
CA GLY A 443 10.70 22.36 37.16
C GLY A 443 10.44 23.87 37.10
N SER A 444 11.47 24.73 37.06
CA SER A 444 11.29 26.18 37.27
C SER A 444 11.62 27.10 36.08
N LEU A 445 12.06 26.57 34.94
CA LEU A 445 12.52 27.39 33.78
C LEU A 445 11.48 27.56 32.66
N ILE A 446 10.29 26.96 32.80
CA ILE A 446 9.33 26.78 31.70
C ILE A 446 8.42 28.00 31.47
N ALA A 447 8.26 28.90 32.46
CA ALA A 447 7.27 29.99 32.38
C ALA A 447 7.77 31.27 31.67
N SER A 448 9.09 31.52 31.61
CA SER A 448 9.66 32.79 31.14
C SER A 448 10.04 32.81 29.65
N ALA A 449 10.17 31.65 29.00
CA ALA A 449 10.52 31.55 27.57
C ALA A 449 9.33 31.85 26.63
N THR A 450 8.10 31.65 27.09
CA THR A 450 6.87 31.63 26.27
C THR A 450 6.46 33.01 25.73
N LEU A 451 6.93 34.12 26.32
CA LEU A 451 6.52 35.49 25.98
C LEU A 451 7.40 36.18 24.92
N ARG A 452 8.70 35.83 24.80
CA ARG A 452 9.60 36.38 23.75
C ARG A 452 9.54 35.60 22.42
N GLN A 453 8.93 34.42 22.42
CA GLN A 453 8.88 33.46 21.31
C GLN A 453 7.95 33.87 20.13
N LYS A 454 6.97 34.75 20.37
CA LYS A 454 5.91 35.08 19.39
C LYS A 454 6.33 35.95 18.20
N ARG A 455 7.54 36.54 18.17
CA ARG A 455 7.92 37.55 17.13
C ARG A 455 8.96 37.12 16.10
N ARG A 456 9.63 35.96 16.23
CA ARG A 456 10.79 35.64 15.36
C ARG A 456 10.69 34.37 14.50
N ILE A 457 9.74 33.48 14.77
CA ILE A 457 9.57 32.20 14.04
C ILE A 457 8.96 32.40 12.64
N SER A 458 8.49 33.61 12.30
CA SER A 458 7.92 33.93 10.97
C SER A 458 8.93 34.07 9.83
N ARG A 459 10.23 33.77 10.06
CA ARG A 459 11.33 33.95 9.10
C ARG A 459 11.97 32.66 8.55
N PHE A 460 11.48 31.49 8.93
CA PHE A 460 11.95 30.20 8.40
C PHE A 460 10.83 29.45 7.64
#